data_AF-A0A3E0GXB5-F1
#
_entry.id   AF-A0A3E0GXB5-F1
#
_cell.length_a   1.000
_cell.length_b   1.000
_cell.length_c   1.000
_cell.angle_alpha   90.00
_cell.angle_beta   90.00
_cell.angle_gamma   90.00
#
_symmetry.space_group_name_H-M   'P 1'
#
loop_
_entity.id
_entity.type
_entity.pdbx_description
1 polymer ?
#
loop_
_entity_poly.entity_id
_entity_poly.type
_entity_poly.pdbx_seq_one_letter_code
_entity_poly.pdbx_strand_id
1 'polypeptide(L)'
;MLTHTKAGWTVAAAGLIAFSMGVAGLVDQDGQLRLLGVDPSTIPADDPLRITLTSGSVAAANNGAAFVLGVAKSWPWFPHFTVATRSAQAVGFLARIATGRAPRSYLGAAIWEAAGAALTVGALWLDRRASR
;
A
#
# COMPACT_ATOMS: atom_id res chain seq x y z
N MET A 1 23.30 1.69 6.91
CA MET A 1 22.03 1.10 7.42
C MET A 1 20.87 1.80 6.72
N LEU A 2 19.83 1.08 6.28
CA LEU A 2 18.70 1.68 5.56
C LEU A 2 17.97 2.77 6.38
N THR A 3 18.07 2.69 7.71
CA THR A 3 17.52 3.69 8.65
C THR A 3 18.07 5.10 8.48
N HIS A 4 19.17 5.29 7.74
CA HIS A 4 19.76 6.61 7.46
C HIS A 4 19.70 7.00 5.97
N THR A 5 19.09 6.19 5.11
CA THR A 5 19.02 6.47 3.67
C THR A 5 17.65 7.04 3.29
N LYS A 6 17.59 7.85 2.23
CA LYS A 6 16.32 8.45 1.79
C LYS A 6 15.33 7.37 1.36
N ALA A 7 15.81 6.34 0.66
CA ALA A 7 14.97 5.22 0.23
C ALA A 7 14.39 4.45 1.43
N GLY A 8 15.17 4.24 2.49
CA GLY A 8 14.69 3.60 3.71
C GLY A 8 13.56 4.40 4.36
N TRP A 9 13.69 5.72 4.46
CA TRP A 9 12.65 6.59 5.00
C TRP A 9 11.36 6.60 4.16
N THR A 10 11.49 6.63 2.82
CA THR A 10 10.31 6.54 1.93
C THR A 10 9.54 5.25 2.16
N VAL A 11 10.24 4.11 2.25
CA VAL A 11 9.62 2.80 2.47
C VAL A 11 9.03 2.69 3.88
N ALA A 12 9.72 3.20 4.91
CA ALA A 12 9.23 3.20 6.28
C ALA A 12 7.97 4.06 6.44
N ALA A 13 7.93 5.25 5.83
CA ALA A 13 6.75 6.12 5.85
C ALA A 13 5.56 5.46 5.16
N ALA A 14 5.76 4.87 3.98
CA ALA A 14 4.73 4.11 3.29
C ALA A 14 4.21 2.94 4.15
N GLY A 15 5.14 2.23 4.82
CA GLY A 15 4.80 1.15 5.74
C GLY A 15 3.96 1.62 6.93
N LEU A 16 4.33 2.73 7.57
CA LEU A 16 3.57 3.30 8.69
C LEU A 16 2.17 3.76 8.27
N ILE A 17 2.04 4.39 7.10
CA ILE A 17 0.73 4.78 6.56
C ILE A 17 -0.13 3.54 6.30
N ALA A 18 0.41 2.54 5.61
CA ALA A 18 -0.31 1.29 5.31
C ALA A 18 -0.72 0.55 6.60
N PHE A 19 0.19 0.48 7.58
CA PHE A 19 -0.10 -0.13 8.88
C PHE A 19 -1.23 0.60 9.60
N SER A 20 -1.13 1.93 9.69
CA SER A 20 -2.12 2.75 10.39
C SER A 20 -3.49 2.67 9.72
N MET A 21 -3.54 2.71 8.39
CA MET A 21 -4.80 2.54 7.65
C MET A 21 -5.39 1.14 7.81
N GLY A 22 -4.55 0.10 7.80
CA GLY A 22 -4.99 -1.28 8.05
C GLY A 22 -5.57 -1.45 9.45
N VAL A 23 -4.90 -0.93 10.48
CA VAL A 23 -5.41 -0.95 11.86
C VAL A 23 -6.69 -0.13 11.99
N ALA A 24 -6.74 1.07 11.41
CA ALA A 24 -7.96 1.90 11.42
C ALA A 24 -9.14 1.16 10.78
N GLY A 25 -8.91 0.43 9.68
CA GLY A 25 -9.92 -0.39 9.03
C GLY A 25 -10.44 -1.55 9.86
N LEU A 26 -9.57 -2.16 10.68
CA LEU A 26 -9.97 -3.21 11.63
C LEU A 26 -10.74 -2.67 12.83
N VAL A 27 -10.44 -1.44 13.25
CA VAL A 27 -11.10 -0.78 14.39
C VAL A 27 -12.47 -0.21 13.98
N ASP A 28 -12.57 0.43 12.82
CA ASP A 28 -13.78 1.10 12.34
C ASP A 28 -14.17 0.65 10.92
N GLN A 29 -14.69 -0.57 10.83
CA GLN A 29 -15.14 -1.12 9.56
C GLN A 29 -16.40 -0.44 9.03
N ASP A 30 -17.25 0.10 9.91
CA ASP A 30 -18.45 0.84 9.53
C ASP A 30 -18.09 2.19 8.89
N GLY A 31 -17.05 2.85 9.39
CA GLY A 31 -16.44 4.01 8.73
C GLY A 31 -15.97 3.70 7.31
N GLN A 32 -15.35 2.53 7.09
CA GLN A 32 -14.95 2.10 5.74
C GLN A 32 -16.16 1.93 4.81
N LEU A 33 -17.24 1.33 5.28
CA LEU A 33 -18.47 1.19 4.51
C LEU A 33 -19.08 2.55 4.14
N ARG A 34 -19.11 3.50 5.09
CA ARG A 34 -19.60 4.86 4.82
C ARG A 34 -18.75 5.60 3.79
N LEU A 35 -17.43 5.42 3.80
CA LEU A 35 -16.53 5.98 2.78
C LEU A 35 -16.80 5.41 1.38
N LEU A 36 -17.31 4.17 1.31
CA LEU A 36 -17.79 3.56 0.06
C LEU A 36 -19.22 3.99 -0.31
N GLY A 37 -19.87 4.83 0.50
CA GLY A 37 -21.27 5.23 0.32
C GLY A 37 -22.27 4.15 0.69
N VAL A 38 -21.85 3.15 1.48
CA VAL A 38 -22.68 2.03 1.91
C VAL A 38 -23.16 2.26 3.34
N ASP A 39 -24.46 2.08 3.58
CA ASP A 39 -25.03 2.11 4.93
C ASP A 39 -24.64 0.85 5.70
N PRO A 40 -23.84 0.96 6.79
CA PRO A 40 -23.38 -0.21 7.54
C PRO A 40 -24.51 -1.05 8.15
N SER A 41 -25.66 -0.45 8.42
CA SER A 41 -26.82 -1.14 9.02
C SER A 41 -27.47 -2.13 8.06
N THR A 42 -27.21 -1.98 6.76
CA THR A 42 -27.77 -2.84 5.71
C THR A 42 -26.86 -4.01 5.35
N ILE A 43 -25.64 -4.06 5.91
CA ILE A 43 -24.62 -5.06 5.58
C ILE A 43 -24.39 -5.97 6.80
N PRO A 44 -24.86 -7.22 6.77
CA PRO A 44 -24.62 -8.22 7.82
C PRO A 44 -23.14 -8.50 8.06
N ALA A 45 -22.79 -8.97 9.25
CA ALA A 45 -21.39 -9.23 9.65
C ALA A 45 -20.68 -10.28 8.76
N ASP A 46 -21.41 -11.28 8.28
CA ASP A 46 -20.96 -12.35 7.40
C ASP A 46 -21.04 -12.01 5.91
N ASP A 47 -21.44 -10.78 5.57
CA ASP A 47 -21.51 -10.32 4.19
C ASP A 47 -20.11 -10.38 3.53
N PRO A 48 -19.99 -10.90 2.30
CA PRO A 48 -18.72 -10.98 1.57
C PRO A 48 -17.98 -9.63 1.46
N LEU A 49 -18.69 -8.51 1.41
CA LEU A 49 -18.09 -7.17 1.41
C LEU A 49 -17.34 -6.92 2.72
N ARG A 50 -17.96 -7.21 3.86
CA ARG A 50 -17.32 -7.04 5.18
C ARG A 50 -16.10 -7.95 5.30
N ILE A 51 -16.23 -9.22 4.93
CA ILE A 51 -15.11 -10.17 4.91
C ILE A 51 -13.96 -9.65 4.05
N THR A 52 -14.27 -9.09 2.87
CA THR A 52 -13.28 -8.51 1.96
C THR A 52 -12.61 -7.28 2.56
N LEU A 53 -13.36 -6.39 3.22
CA LEU A 53 -12.82 -5.21 3.90
C LEU A 53 -11.92 -5.59 5.09
N THR A 54 -12.33 -6.56 5.90
CA THR A 54 -11.50 -7.10 6.99
C THR A 54 -10.21 -7.69 6.42
N SER A 55 -10.32 -8.54 5.39
CA SER A 55 -9.16 -9.19 4.75
C SER A 55 -8.20 -8.16 4.15
N GLY A 56 -8.73 -7.14 3.47
CA GLY A 56 -7.94 -6.02 2.94
C GLY A 56 -7.24 -5.22 4.03
N SER A 57 -7.93 -4.98 5.16
CA SER A 57 -7.37 -4.24 6.30
C SER A 57 -6.26 -5.03 7.01
N VAL A 58 -6.44 -6.34 7.21
CA VAL A 58 -5.38 -7.24 7.71
C VAL A 58 -4.19 -7.25 6.75
N ALA A 59 -4.43 -7.36 5.44
CA ALA A 59 -3.37 -7.38 4.44
C ALA A 59 -2.59 -6.05 4.42
N ALA A 60 -3.28 -4.91 4.54
CA ALA A 60 -2.66 -3.59 4.62
C ALA A 60 -1.81 -3.45 5.89
N ALA A 61 -2.33 -3.89 7.04
CA ALA A 61 -1.60 -3.90 8.30
C ALA A 61 -0.34 -4.77 8.21
N ASN A 62 -0.47 -5.99 7.70
CA ASN A 62 0.66 -6.92 7.53
C ASN A 62 1.74 -6.32 6.62
N ASN A 63 1.37 -5.84 5.43
CA ASN A 63 2.32 -5.22 4.50
C ASN A 63 3.01 -3.99 5.11
N GLY A 64 2.26 -3.16 5.84
CA GLY A 64 2.81 -2.01 6.54
C GLY A 64 3.85 -2.38 7.59
N ALA A 65 3.56 -3.39 8.40
CA ALA A 65 4.50 -3.92 9.39
C ALA A 65 5.74 -4.52 8.71
N ALA A 66 5.56 -5.31 7.65
CA ALA A 66 6.66 -5.86 6.87
C ALA A 66 7.57 -4.76 6.31
N PHE A 67 7.00 -3.62 5.89
CA PHE A 67 7.77 -2.49 5.38
C PHE A 67 8.65 -1.85 6.44
N VAL A 68 8.09 -1.56 7.61
CA VAL A 68 8.84 -1.00 8.74
C VAL A 68 9.94 -1.96 9.20
N LEU A 69 9.63 -3.24 9.33
CA LEU A 69 10.59 -4.27 9.75
C LEU A 69 11.71 -4.47 8.73
N GLY A 70 11.40 -4.47 7.43
CA GLY A 70 12.40 -4.59 6.36
C GLY A 70 13.43 -3.46 6.41
N VAL A 71 12.98 -2.23 6.66
CA VAL A 71 13.86 -1.07 6.85
C VAL A 71 14.64 -1.16 8.17
N ALA A 72 13.96 -1.49 9.29
CA ALA A 72 14.58 -1.60 10.61
C ALA A 72 15.69 -2.67 10.65
N LYS A 73 15.51 -3.77 9.92
CA LYS A 73 16.52 -4.83 9.77
C LYS A 73 17.57 -4.52 8.69
N SER A 74 17.52 -3.36 8.06
CA SER A 74 18.43 -2.94 6.98
C SER A 74 18.53 -3.97 5.85
N TRP A 75 17.43 -4.61 5.46
CA TRP A 75 17.43 -5.58 4.38
C TRP A 75 17.75 -4.89 3.04
N PRO A 76 18.94 -5.10 2.43
CA PRO A 76 19.43 -4.21 1.37
C PRO A 76 18.57 -4.18 0.11
N TRP A 77 17.91 -5.29 -0.21
CA TRP A 77 17.07 -5.44 -1.39
C TRP A 77 15.62 -4.98 -1.18
N PHE A 78 15.26 -4.60 0.03
CA PHE A 78 13.88 -4.30 0.37
C PHE A 78 13.29 -3.11 -0.41
N PRO A 79 13.99 -1.98 -0.61
CA PRO A 79 13.46 -0.90 -1.44
C PRO A 79 13.22 -1.33 -2.89
N HIS A 80 14.05 -2.22 -3.44
CA HIS A 80 13.86 -2.76 -4.78
C HIS A 80 12.63 -3.67 -4.85
N PHE A 81 12.42 -4.51 -3.82
CA PHE A 81 11.21 -5.31 -3.68
C PHE A 81 9.95 -4.43 -3.59
N THR A 82 9.98 -3.34 -2.83
CA THR A 82 8.88 -2.36 -2.75
C THR A 82 8.59 -1.74 -4.12
N VAL A 83 9.62 -1.32 -4.87
CA VAL A 83 9.44 -0.80 -6.23
C VAL A 83 8.78 -1.84 -7.14
N ALA A 84 9.26 -3.09 -7.13
CA ALA A 84 8.73 -4.15 -7.97
C ALA A 84 7.26 -4.46 -7.66
N THR A 85 6.93 -4.64 -6.39
CA THR A 85 5.57 -4.98 -5.95
C THR A 85 4.58 -3.84 -6.20
N ARG A 86 4.95 -2.58 -5.94
CA ARG A 86 4.10 -1.42 -6.25
C ARG A 86 3.89 -1.25 -7.76
N SER A 87 4.94 -1.45 -8.55
CA SER A 87 4.83 -1.41 -10.02
C SER A 87 3.88 -2.50 -10.53
N ALA A 88 3.99 -3.73 -9.99
CA ALA A 88 3.10 -4.84 -10.33
C ALA A 88 1.64 -4.53 -9.98
N GLN A 89 1.37 -3.91 -8.82
CA GLN A 89 0.02 -3.49 -8.45
C GLN A 89 -0.53 -2.40 -9.37
N ALA A 90 0.26 -1.38 -9.69
CA ALA A 90 -0.13 -0.33 -10.63
C ALA A 90 -0.51 -0.92 -12.00
N VAL A 91 0.34 -1.80 -12.54
CA VAL A 91 0.06 -2.52 -13.79
C VAL A 91 -1.19 -3.39 -13.67
N GLY A 92 -1.34 -4.10 -12.54
CA GLY A 92 -2.52 -4.91 -12.25
C GLY A 92 -3.82 -4.10 -12.33
N PHE A 93 -3.89 -2.97 -11.63
CA PHE A 93 -5.06 -2.08 -11.69
C PHE A 93 -5.33 -1.57 -13.12
N LEU A 94 -4.30 -1.08 -13.81
CA LEU A 94 -4.44 -0.60 -15.19
C LEU A 94 -4.93 -1.70 -16.15
N ALA A 95 -4.38 -2.92 -16.03
CA ALA A 95 -4.79 -4.06 -16.85
C ALA A 95 -6.25 -4.45 -16.59
N ARG A 96 -6.70 -4.44 -15.33
CA ARG A 96 -8.10 -4.74 -14.99
C ARG A 96 -9.06 -3.69 -15.52
N ILE A 97 -8.68 -2.41 -15.47
CA ILE A 97 -9.45 -1.31 -16.07
C ILE A 97 -9.50 -1.47 -17.59
N ALA A 98 -8.35 -1.67 -18.23
CA ALA A 98 -8.23 -1.80 -19.69
C ALA A 98 -9.03 -2.99 -20.24
N THR A 99 -9.14 -4.07 -19.47
CA THR A 99 -9.93 -5.25 -19.84
C THR A 99 -11.42 -5.17 -19.45
N GLY A 100 -11.88 -4.04 -18.91
CA GLY A 100 -13.28 -3.84 -18.50
C GLY A 100 -13.69 -4.64 -17.25
N ARG A 101 -12.73 -5.20 -16.51
CA ARG A 101 -12.98 -6.05 -15.33
C ARG A 101 -12.79 -5.32 -14.00
N ALA A 102 -12.60 -4.00 -14.04
CA ALA A 102 -12.59 -3.12 -12.89
C ALA A 102 -13.12 -1.72 -13.28
N PRO A 103 -13.80 -1.00 -12.37
CA PRO A 103 -14.27 0.36 -12.64
C PRO A 103 -13.10 1.35 -12.75
N ARG A 104 -13.31 2.45 -13.48
CA ARG A 104 -12.29 3.49 -13.70
C ARG A 104 -11.88 4.21 -12.41
N SER A 105 -12.66 4.12 -11.34
CA SER A 105 -12.30 4.62 -10.00
C SER A 105 -11.00 4.00 -9.47
N TYR A 106 -10.60 2.81 -9.94
CA TYR A 106 -9.30 2.21 -9.62
C TYR A 106 -8.09 2.94 -10.25
N LEU A 107 -8.29 3.93 -11.13
CA LEU A 107 -7.20 4.76 -11.63
C LEU A 107 -6.48 5.49 -10.49
N GLY A 108 -7.21 5.93 -9.45
CA GLY A 108 -6.60 6.54 -8.27
C GLY A 108 -5.62 5.59 -7.57
N ALA A 109 -6.01 4.33 -7.40
CA ALA A 109 -5.15 3.29 -6.83
C ALA A 109 -3.93 2.99 -7.73
N ALA A 110 -4.13 2.90 -9.05
CA ALA A 110 -3.03 2.71 -9.99
C ALA A 110 -1.99 3.84 -9.93
N ILE A 111 -2.46 5.09 -9.91
CA ILE A 111 -1.61 6.29 -9.81
C ILE A 111 -0.87 6.30 -8.46
N TRP A 112 -1.57 5.99 -7.37
CA TRP A 112 -0.96 5.90 -6.04
C TRP A 112 0.20 4.90 -5.99
N GLU A 113 -0.02 3.70 -6.54
CA GLU A 113 1.00 2.65 -6.61
C GLU A 113 2.19 3.07 -7.46
N ALA A 114 1.94 3.62 -8.65
CA ALA A 114 2.98 4.13 -9.55
C ALA A 114 3.78 5.29 -8.92
N ALA A 115 3.11 6.23 -8.26
CA ALA A 115 3.75 7.36 -7.60
C ALA A 115 4.68 6.89 -6.47
N GLY A 116 4.23 5.96 -5.62
CA GLY A 116 5.07 5.41 -4.55
C GLY A 116 6.28 4.62 -5.09
N ALA A 117 6.12 3.90 -6.21
CA ALA A 117 7.25 3.26 -6.89
C ALA A 117 8.25 4.30 -7.42
N ALA A 118 7.77 5.35 -8.10
CA ALA A 118 8.60 6.43 -8.63
C ALA A 118 9.36 7.18 -7.52
N LEU A 119 8.70 7.49 -6.40
CA LEU A 119 9.33 8.12 -5.24
C LEU A 119 10.46 7.24 -4.67
N THR A 120 10.24 5.93 -4.55
CA THR A 120 11.25 5.00 -4.04
C THR A 120 12.44 4.87 -5.00
N VAL A 121 12.19 4.82 -6.32
CA VAL A 121 13.26 4.84 -7.35
C VAL A 121 14.06 6.14 -7.28
N GLY A 122 13.39 7.28 -7.17
CA GLY A 122 14.04 8.59 -7.03
C GLY A 122 14.92 8.65 -5.78
N ALA A 123 14.43 8.15 -4.65
CA ALA A 123 15.17 8.08 -3.41
C ALA A 123 16.42 7.17 -3.53
N LEU A 124 16.28 6.00 -4.15
CA LEU A 124 17.41 5.10 -4.43
C LEU A 124 18.48 5.75 -5.32
N TRP A 125 18.05 6.52 -6.31
CA TRP A 125 18.97 7.26 -7.19
C TRP A 125 19.72 8.37 -6.45
N LEU A 126 19.04 9.10 -5.56
CA LEU A 126 19.67 10.11 -4.71
C LEU A 126 20.68 9.50 -3.74
N ASP A 127 20.35 8.39 -3.10
CA ASP A 127 21.25 7.67 -2.18
C ASP A 127 22.51 7.19 -2.92
N ARG A 128 22.38 6.68 -4.15
CA ARG A 128 23.51 6.29 -5.01
C ARG A 128 24.39 7.47 -5.40
N ARG A 129 23.81 8.65 -5.65
CA ARG A 129 24.58 9.87 -5.97
C ARG A 129 25.34 10.40 -4.77
N ALA A 130 24.78 10.33 -3.57
CA ALA A 130 25.43 10.78 -2.35
C ALA A 130 26.58 9.87 -1.89
N SER A 131 26.64 8.64 -2.41
CA SER A 131 27.66 7.63 -2.09
C SER A 131 28.81 7.58 -3.10
N ARG A 132 28.77 8.42 -4.15
CA ARG A 132 29.83 8.61 -5.14
C ARG A 132 30.60 9.87 -4.82
#